data_AF-A0A8B3P6W5-F1
#
_entry.id   AF-A0A8B3P6W5-F1
#
_cell.length_a   1.000
_cell.length_b   1.000
_cell.length_c   1.000
_cell.angle_alpha   90.00
_cell.angle_beta   90.00
_cell.angle_gamma   90.00
#
_symmetry.space_group_name_H-M   'P 1'
#
loop_
_entity.id
_entity.type
_entity.pdbx_description
1 polymer ?
#
loop_
_entity_poly.entity_id
_entity_poly.type
_entity_poly.pdbx_seq_one_letter_code
_entity_poly.pdbx_strand_id
1 'polypeptide(L)'
;MRLQLFQKTTVSVLSGLLILAAPDLGAAESLAGSKGDIRFYPSLSGNPKDDCTKAYNAYVAASGHSAYATTPYMRVTSLYIICDAHLNAPSQKAAEEAALKSCKATRSYYKVTTGGGCEIAASK
;
A
#
# COMPACT_ATOMS: atom_id res chain seq x y z
N MET A 1 4.35 22.27 62.91
CA MET A 1 3.83 21.11 62.14
C MET A 1 2.93 21.64 61.02
N ARG A 2 3.45 21.81 59.80
CA ARG A 2 2.66 22.13 58.59
C ARG A 2 3.57 22.00 57.36
N LEU A 3 2.97 21.60 56.24
CA LEU A 3 3.55 21.41 54.89
C LEU A 3 4.13 20.02 54.55
N GLN A 4 3.36 18.95 54.76
CA GLN A 4 3.57 17.69 54.01
C GLN A 4 2.34 17.21 53.22
N LEU A 5 1.22 17.93 53.28
CA LEU A 5 -0.01 17.55 52.55
C LEU A 5 -0.07 18.07 51.10
N PHE A 6 0.66 19.13 50.76
CA PHE A 6 0.54 19.79 49.44
C PHE A 6 1.40 19.17 48.32
N GLN A 7 2.37 18.33 48.65
CA GLN A 7 3.21 17.66 47.63
C GLN A 7 2.58 16.38 47.06
N LYS A 8 1.58 15.80 47.74
CA LYS A 8 0.96 14.54 47.29
C LYS A 8 -0.17 14.73 46.27
N THR A 9 -0.69 15.95 46.10
CA THR A 9 -1.84 16.21 45.22
C THR A 9 -1.46 16.60 43.79
N THR A 10 -0.22 17.01 43.52
CA THR A 10 0.22 17.41 42.17
C THR A 10 0.65 16.24 41.28
N VAL A 11 1.03 15.10 41.87
CA VAL A 11 1.40 13.89 41.10
C VAL A 11 0.16 13.18 40.53
N SER A 12 -0.99 13.31 41.18
CA SER A 12 -2.22 12.60 40.78
C SER A 12 -2.91 13.21 39.55
N VAL A 13 -2.73 14.50 39.29
CA VAL A 13 -3.39 15.18 38.15
C VAL A 13 -2.65 14.91 36.83
N LEU A 14 -1.33 14.71 36.87
CA LEU A 14 -0.55 14.38 35.67
C LEU A 14 -0.88 12.99 35.10
N SER A 15 -1.20 12.01 35.95
CA SER A 15 -1.58 10.67 35.49
C SER A 15 -2.98 10.64 34.85
N GLY A 16 -3.89 11.52 35.26
CA GLY A 16 -5.23 11.62 34.67
C GLY A 16 -5.22 12.29 33.28
N LEU A 17 -4.36 13.29 33.06
CA LEU A 17 -4.27 13.99 31.77
C LEU A 17 -3.60 13.16 30.66
N LEU A 18 -2.73 12.20 31.01
CA LEU A 18 -2.10 11.31 30.02
C LEU A 18 -3.09 10.32 29.38
N ILE A 19 -4.20 10.00 30.06
CA ILE A 19 -5.22 9.08 29.53
C ILE A 19 -6.11 9.78 28.48
N LEU A 20 -6.30 11.09 28.58
CA LEU A 20 -7.07 11.90 27.63
C LEU A 20 -6.27 12.38 26.41
N ALA A 21 -4.96 12.17 26.41
CA ALA A 21 -4.04 12.57 25.34
C ALA A 21 -3.45 11.39 24.58
N ALA A 22 -3.96 10.16 24.80
CA ALA A 22 -3.79 9.13 23.80
C ALA A 22 -4.59 9.60 22.57
N PRO A 23 -3.95 9.96 21.44
CA PRO A 23 -4.72 10.01 20.21
C PRO A 23 -5.41 8.67 20.10
N ASP A 24 -6.64 8.65 19.56
CA ASP A 24 -7.22 7.43 19.01
C ASP A 24 -6.16 6.80 18.09
N LEU A 25 -5.31 5.94 18.65
CA LEU A 25 -4.66 4.85 17.97
C LEU A 25 -5.80 3.87 17.69
N GLY A 26 -6.77 4.32 16.88
CA GLY A 26 -7.61 3.43 16.12
C GLY A 26 -6.61 2.53 15.43
N ALA A 27 -6.55 1.27 15.89
CA ALA A 27 -5.69 0.28 15.28
C ALA A 27 -5.95 0.40 13.78
N ALA A 28 -4.92 0.79 13.02
CA ALA A 28 -5.07 0.98 11.59
C ALA A 28 -5.66 -0.32 11.04
N GLU A 29 -6.90 -0.25 10.55
CA GLU A 29 -7.63 -1.44 10.17
C GLU A 29 -6.83 -2.13 9.07
N SER A 30 -6.61 -3.43 9.25
CA SER A 30 -5.82 -4.19 8.29
C SER A 30 -6.49 -4.15 6.92
N LEU A 31 -5.76 -3.71 5.91
CA LEU A 31 -6.22 -3.70 4.51
C LEU A 31 -6.00 -5.06 3.83
N ALA A 32 -5.56 -6.09 4.56
CA ALA A 32 -5.32 -7.42 4.00
C ALA A 32 -6.62 -8.01 3.44
N GLY A 33 -6.55 -8.58 2.24
CA GLY A 33 -7.72 -9.09 1.50
C GLY A 33 -8.53 -8.02 0.76
N SER A 34 -8.42 -6.74 1.13
CA SER A 34 -9.01 -5.64 0.38
C SER A 34 -8.26 -5.40 -0.93
N LYS A 35 -9.02 -5.05 -1.98
CA LYS A 35 -8.50 -4.60 -3.29
C LYS A 35 -8.58 -3.07 -3.45
N GLY A 36 -9.02 -2.35 -2.41
CA GLY A 36 -9.15 -0.89 -2.42
C GLY A 36 -9.84 -0.32 -3.65
N ASP A 37 -9.32 0.80 -4.15
CA ASP A 37 -9.74 1.44 -5.38
C ASP A 37 -9.20 0.68 -6.60
N ILE A 38 -10.11 0.06 -7.36
CA ILE A 38 -9.78 -0.67 -8.59
C ILE A 38 -10.13 0.23 -9.78
N ARG A 39 -9.10 0.70 -10.50
CA ARG A 39 -9.25 1.48 -11.73
C ARG A 39 -9.56 0.59 -12.93
N PHE A 40 -8.93 -0.59 -12.97
CA PHE A 40 -9.23 -1.64 -13.94
C PHE A 40 -8.73 -3.00 -13.44
N TYR A 41 -9.30 -4.08 -13.98
CA TYR A 41 -8.82 -5.43 -13.67
C TYR A 41 -7.58 -5.76 -14.52
N PRO A 42 -6.42 -6.06 -13.90
CA PRO A 42 -5.22 -6.42 -14.65
C PRO A 42 -5.41 -7.78 -15.36
N SER A 43 -4.80 -7.92 -16.53
CA SER A 43 -4.77 -9.19 -17.25
C SER A 43 -3.79 -10.14 -16.58
N LEU A 44 -4.30 -11.00 -15.72
CA LEU A 44 -3.54 -12.03 -15.01
C LEU A 44 -3.80 -13.40 -15.64
N SER A 45 -2.77 -14.23 -15.71
CA SER A 45 -2.89 -15.61 -16.23
C SER A 45 -3.65 -16.55 -15.28
N GLY A 46 -3.79 -16.17 -14.01
CA GLY A 46 -4.34 -17.02 -12.95
C GLY A 46 -3.37 -18.10 -12.43
N ASN A 47 -2.23 -18.33 -13.10
CA ASN A 47 -1.18 -19.21 -12.60
C ASN A 47 -0.43 -18.52 -11.44
N PRO A 48 -0.44 -19.06 -10.21
CA PRO A 48 0.21 -18.43 -9.06
C PRO A 48 1.74 -18.37 -9.18
N LYS A 49 2.33 -19.10 -10.13
CA LYS A 49 3.77 -19.07 -10.42
C LYS A 49 4.17 -17.92 -11.34
N ASP A 50 3.24 -17.30 -12.05
CA ASP A 50 3.54 -16.19 -12.96
C ASP A 50 3.78 -14.92 -12.15
N ASP A 51 4.85 -14.19 -12.46
CA ASP A 51 5.34 -13.08 -11.64
C ASP A 51 4.28 -12.00 -11.41
N CYS A 52 3.50 -11.66 -12.44
CA CYS A 52 2.43 -10.68 -12.32
C CYS A 52 1.25 -11.14 -11.45
N THR A 53 0.90 -12.42 -11.52
CA THR A 53 -0.13 -13.01 -10.65
C THR A 53 0.38 -13.05 -9.21
N LYS A 54 1.64 -13.44 -9.00
CA LYS A 54 2.28 -13.45 -7.68
C LYS A 54 2.33 -12.05 -7.06
N ALA A 55 2.74 -11.04 -7.81
CA ALA A 55 2.78 -9.65 -7.36
C ALA A 55 1.37 -9.12 -7.02
N TYR A 56 0.35 -9.46 -7.82
CA TYR A 56 -1.03 -9.06 -7.53
C TYR A 56 -1.56 -9.72 -6.26
N ASN A 57 -1.30 -11.01 -6.07
CA ASN A 57 -1.68 -11.71 -4.85
C ASN A 57 -0.99 -11.14 -3.61
N ALA A 58 0.29 -10.76 -3.73
CA ALA A 58 1.01 -10.09 -2.64
C ALA A 58 0.40 -8.72 -2.31
N TYR A 59 0.00 -7.95 -3.34
CA TYR A 59 -0.76 -6.71 -3.16
C TYR A 59 -2.08 -6.95 -2.40
N VAL A 60 -2.87 -7.95 -2.79
CA VAL A 60 -4.13 -8.28 -2.11
C VAL A 60 -3.87 -8.71 -0.66
N ALA A 61 -2.82 -9.49 -0.40
CA ALA A 61 -2.47 -9.97 0.94
C ALA A 61 -1.89 -8.89 1.87
N ALA A 62 -1.31 -7.80 1.33
CA ALA A 62 -0.68 -6.75 2.12
C ALA A 62 -1.68 -6.04 3.05
N SER A 63 -1.27 -5.80 4.30
CA SER A 63 -2.12 -5.23 5.35
C SER A 63 -2.14 -3.70 5.38
N GLY A 64 -1.18 -3.05 4.72
CA GLY A 64 -1.07 -1.59 4.66
C GLY A 64 -1.26 -1.05 3.25
N HIS A 65 -1.03 0.26 3.11
CA HIS A 65 -1.20 0.95 1.84
C HIS A 65 -0.33 0.34 0.76
N SER A 66 -0.93 -0.08 -0.33
CA SER A 66 -0.28 -0.86 -1.37
C SER A 66 -0.86 -0.49 -2.73
N ALA A 67 -0.08 -0.65 -3.79
CA ALA A 67 -0.55 -0.38 -5.14
C ALA A 67 0.04 -1.40 -6.12
N TYR A 68 -0.73 -1.69 -7.16
CA TYR A 68 -0.35 -2.55 -8.26
C TYR A 68 -0.39 -1.77 -9.57
N ALA A 69 0.75 -1.69 -10.24
CA ALA A 69 0.89 -1.08 -11.55
C ALA A 69 1.09 -2.15 -12.62
N THR A 70 0.52 -1.96 -13.79
CA THR A 70 0.77 -2.84 -14.94
C THR A 70 0.63 -2.08 -16.25
N THR A 71 1.24 -2.59 -17.30
CA THR A 71 0.91 -2.21 -18.67
C THR A 71 -0.42 -2.88 -19.08
N PRO A 72 -1.26 -2.22 -19.89
CA PRO A 72 -2.48 -2.84 -20.40
C PRO A 72 -2.14 -4.00 -21.35
N TYR A 73 -3.03 -5.00 -21.37
CA TYR A 73 -2.96 -6.10 -22.33
C TYR A 73 -3.78 -5.76 -23.56
N MET A 74 -3.12 -5.72 -24.71
CA MET A 74 -3.71 -5.53 -26.03
C MET A 74 -3.33 -6.74 -26.87
N ARG A 75 -4.30 -7.62 -27.17
CA ARG A 75 -4.05 -8.92 -27.85
C ARG A 75 -3.19 -8.81 -29.11
N VAL A 76 -3.28 -7.70 -29.85
CA VAL A 76 -2.61 -7.51 -31.14
C VAL A 76 -1.18 -6.97 -30.98
N THR A 77 -0.88 -6.23 -29.91
CA THR A 77 0.39 -5.49 -29.76
C THR A 77 1.20 -5.87 -28.53
N SER A 78 0.56 -6.39 -27.48
CA SER A 78 1.24 -6.84 -26.27
C SER A 78 1.98 -8.15 -26.52
N LEU A 79 3.30 -8.06 -26.69
CA LEU A 79 4.18 -9.22 -26.58
C LEU A 79 4.47 -9.55 -25.11
N TYR A 80 4.48 -8.53 -24.26
CA TYR A 80 4.76 -8.68 -22.83
C TYR A 80 3.80 -7.83 -21.99
N ILE A 81 3.51 -8.31 -20.79
CA ILE A 81 2.87 -7.56 -19.72
C ILE A 81 3.94 -7.27 -18.68
N ILE A 82 4.12 -5.99 -18.35
CA ILE A 82 4.99 -5.56 -17.26
C ILE A 82 4.11 -5.15 -16.11
N CYS A 83 4.44 -5.64 -14.92
CA CYS A 83 3.73 -5.36 -13.69
C CYS A 83 4.71 -5.04 -12.57
N ASP A 84 4.23 -4.33 -11.57
CA ASP A 84 4.96 -4.09 -10.33
C ASP A 84 3.99 -3.81 -9.17
N ALA A 85 4.44 -4.05 -7.95
CA ALA A 85 3.65 -3.79 -6.75
C ALA A 85 4.51 -3.16 -5.65
N HIS A 86 3.99 -2.13 -5.00
CA HIS A 86 4.58 -1.58 -3.78
C HIS A 86 3.66 -1.86 -2.61
N LEU A 87 4.22 -2.42 -1.53
CA LEU A 87 3.46 -2.99 -0.42
C LEU A 87 3.74 -2.23 0.87
N ASN A 88 2.71 -2.03 1.68
CA ASN A 88 2.81 -1.46 3.04
C ASN A 88 3.56 -0.11 3.10
N ALA A 89 3.27 0.77 2.15
CA ALA A 89 3.76 2.13 2.08
C ALA A 89 3.17 3.01 3.20
N PRO A 90 3.77 4.18 3.51
CA PRO A 90 3.23 5.11 4.49
C PRO A 90 1.91 5.78 4.05
N SER A 91 1.55 5.72 2.77
CA SER A 91 0.27 6.20 2.24
C SER A 91 -0.06 5.52 0.90
N GLN A 92 -1.35 5.51 0.52
CA GLN A 92 -1.79 5.01 -0.78
C GLN A 92 -1.06 5.72 -1.94
N LYS A 93 -0.90 7.04 -1.85
CA LYS A 93 -0.18 7.84 -2.85
C LYS A 93 1.29 7.42 -2.98
N ALA A 94 1.97 7.18 -1.85
CA ALA A 94 3.36 6.70 -1.88
C ALA A 94 3.46 5.31 -2.52
N ALA A 95 2.48 4.43 -2.29
CA ALA A 95 2.41 3.14 -2.95
C ALA A 95 2.23 3.27 -4.46
N GLU A 96 1.32 4.13 -4.91
CA GLU A 96 1.07 4.36 -6.33
C GLU A 96 2.31 4.94 -7.04
N GLU A 97 2.94 5.96 -6.47
CA GLU A 97 4.14 6.56 -7.05
C GLU A 97 5.29 5.56 -7.20
N ALA A 98 5.52 4.74 -6.16
CA ALA A 98 6.56 3.72 -6.17
C ALA A 98 6.26 2.60 -7.18
N ALA A 99 5.05 2.04 -7.18
CA ALA A 99 4.65 0.99 -8.12
C ALA A 99 4.72 1.48 -9.57
N LEU A 100 4.22 2.69 -9.85
CA LEU A 100 4.26 3.28 -11.19
C LEU A 100 5.69 3.57 -11.66
N LYS A 101 6.54 4.10 -10.76
CA LYS A 101 7.96 4.34 -11.05
C LYS A 101 8.68 3.05 -11.39
N SER A 102 8.46 1.99 -10.62
CA SER A 102 9.11 0.70 -10.84
C SER A 102 8.66 0.05 -12.16
N CYS A 103 7.35 0.01 -12.44
CA CYS A 103 6.84 -0.47 -13.74
C CYS A 103 7.47 0.31 -14.92
N LYS A 104 7.52 1.65 -14.83
CA LYS A 104 8.13 2.49 -15.88
C LYS A 104 9.62 2.20 -16.05
N ALA A 105 10.35 2.00 -14.95
CA ALA A 105 11.77 1.63 -14.98
C ALA A 105 11.97 0.26 -15.65
N THR A 106 11.18 -0.74 -15.28
CA THR A 106 11.19 -2.09 -15.88
C THR A 106 10.90 -2.03 -17.38
N ARG A 107 9.89 -1.26 -17.80
CA ARG A 107 9.58 -1.04 -19.22
C ARG A 107 10.71 -0.35 -19.98
N SER A 108 11.35 0.64 -19.37
CA SER A 108 12.51 1.32 -19.95
C SER A 108 13.74 0.40 -20.08
N TYR A 109 13.94 -0.48 -19.11
CA TYR A 109 15.06 -1.43 -19.08
C TYR A 109 14.91 -2.50 -20.17
N TYR A 110 13.77 -3.19 -20.22
CA TYR A 110 13.56 -4.30 -21.15
C TYR A 110 13.24 -3.86 -22.58
N LYS A 111 12.73 -2.63 -22.78
CA LYS A 111 12.39 -2.06 -24.10
C LYS A 111 11.47 -2.97 -24.95
N VAL A 112 10.62 -3.74 -24.29
CA VAL A 112 9.67 -4.66 -24.93
C VAL A 112 8.41 -3.96 -25.40
N THR A 113 7.77 -4.51 -26.44
CA THR A 113 6.47 -4.05 -26.90
C THR A 113 5.38 -4.49 -25.90
N THR A 114 4.70 -3.49 -25.35
CA THR A 114 3.62 -3.61 -24.37
C THR A 114 2.36 -3.00 -24.97
N GLY A 115 1.19 -3.30 -24.41
CA GLY A 115 -0.09 -2.80 -24.94
C GLY A 115 -0.31 -1.31 -24.72
N GLY A 116 0.55 -0.65 -23.94
CA GLY A 116 0.46 0.76 -23.59
C GLY A 116 1.46 1.15 -22.51
N GLY A 117 1.23 2.32 -21.90
CA GLY A 117 2.02 2.79 -20.76
C GLY A 117 1.79 1.96 -19.49
N CYS A 118 2.65 2.16 -18.49
CA CYS A 118 2.35 1.66 -17.14
C CYS A 118 1.24 2.51 -16.51
N GLU A 119 0.27 1.85 -15.90
CA GLU A 119 -0.89 2.46 -15.25
C GLU A 119 -1.14 1.77 -13.90
N ILE A 120 -1.74 2.48 -12.94
CA ILE A 120 -2.19 1.87 -11.68
C ILE A 120 -3.48 1.11 -11.95
N ALA A 121 -3.50 -0.20 -11.68
CA ALA A 121 -4.70 -1.01 -11.82
C ALA A 121 -5.54 -0.97 -10.54
N ALA A 122 -4.88 -1.06 -9.38
CA ALA A 122 -5.52 -1.02 -8.07
C ALA A 122 -4.60 -0.45 -6.99
N SER A 123 -5.18 0.20 -5.98
CA SER A 123 -4.45 0.70 -4.82
C SER A 123 -5.33 0.71 -3.57
N LYS A 124 -4.72 0.58 -2.40
CA LYS A 124 -5.35 0.64 -1.08
C LYS A 124 -4.42 1.34 -0.10
#